data_AF-A0A7R7ZQE2-F1
#
_entry.id   AF-A0A7R7ZQE2-F1
#
_cell.length_a   1.000
_cell.length_b   1.000
_cell.length_c   1.000
_cell.angle_alpha   90.00
_cell.angle_beta   90.00
_cell.angle_gamma   90.00
#
_symmetry.space_group_name_H-M   'P 1'
#
loop_
_entity.id
_entity.type
_entity.pdbx_description
1 polymer ?
#
loop_
_entity_poly.entity_id
_entity_poly.type
_entity_poly.pdbx_seq_one_letter_code
_entity_poly.pdbx_strand_id
1 'polypeptide(L)'
;MNLRHSAEGKKMSSASQPRPVEAQYQDEFYRRFTHVAGRGVPISSEWSRTKDGRVDYYIPEKNWAIELVRDHDEVDEHISRFKSGGKHHPWLEEKMIEDWIIINCATSLPTKEFSEPKLWHAVFINDYSELQLYNYQKALMMSVHLHN
;
A
#
# COMPACT_ATOMS: atom_id res chain seq x y z
N MET A 1 14.25 -5.44 -3.52
CA MET A 1 15.10 -4.31 -3.97
C MET A 1 15.03 -3.31 -2.83
N ASN A 2 16.13 -2.89 -2.22
CA ASN A 2 16.07 -2.20 -0.93
C ASN A 2 15.52 -0.76 -1.04
N LEU A 3 14.60 -0.35 -0.16
CA LEU A 3 14.07 1.02 -0.10
C LEU A 3 15.14 2.10 0.14
N ARG A 4 16.28 1.75 0.78
CA ARG A 4 17.40 2.68 0.93
C ARG A 4 18.03 3.10 -0.41
N HIS A 5 18.07 2.19 -1.38
CA HIS A 5 18.61 2.49 -2.71
C HIS A 5 17.60 3.24 -3.61
N SER A 6 16.45 3.61 -3.06
CA SER A 6 15.39 4.34 -3.75
C SER A 6 15.65 5.84 -3.81
N ALA A 7 16.33 6.39 -2.79
CA ALA A 7 16.78 7.77 -2.76
C ALA A 7 18.09 7.98 -3.54
N GLU A 8 18.89 6.91 -3.70
CA GLU A 8 20.08 6.94 -4.55
C GLU A 8 19.67 6.79 -6.00
N GLY A 9 19.64 7.90 -6.73
CA GLY A 9 19.52 7.92 -8.18
C GLY A 9 20.61 7.06 -8.82
N LYS A 10 20.31 5.77 -9.03
CA LYS A 10 21.21 4.87 -9.74
C LYS A 10 21.41 5.42 -11.15
N LYS A 11 22.66 5.66 -11.53
CA LYS A 11 23.08 5.78 -12.94
C LYS A 11 22.64 4.51 -13.65
N MET A 12 21.46 4.56 -14.25
CA MET A 12 20.95 3.51 -15.11
C MET A 12 21.38 3.80 -16.54
N SER A 13 21.58 2.73 -17.31
CA SER A 13 21.72 2.78 -18.77
C SER A 13 20.62 3.67 -19.37
N SER A 14 20.92 4.45 -20.42
CA SER A 14 20.06 5.52 -20.97
C SER A 14 18.67 5.06 -21.48
N ALA A 15 18.36 3.77 -21.36
CA ALA A 15 17.07 3.16 -21.70
C ALA A 15 16.21 2.78 -20.48
N SER A 16 16.69 2.97 -19.25
CA SER A 16 15.97 2.55 -18.03
C SER A 16 15.42 3.78 -17.32
N GLN A 17 14.10 3.97 -17.39
CA GLN A 17 13.42 5.01 -16.59
C GLN A 17 13.57 4.66 -15.09
N PRO A 18 13.79 5.65 -14.20
CA PRO A 18 13.74 5.43 -12.75
C PRO A 18 12.44 4.70 -12.40
N ARG A 19 12.53 3.56 -11.70
CA ARG A 19 11.32 2.87 -11.23
C ARG A 19 10.57 3.81 -10.28
N PRO A 20 9.25 3.96 -10.42
CA PRO A 20 8.45 4.72 -9.46
C PRO A 20 8.65 4.16 -8.04
N VAL A 21 8.71 5.06 -7.06
CA VAL A 21 8.85 4.70 -5.63
C VAL A 21 7.72 3.77 -5.18
N GLU A 22 6.52 3.96 -5.74
CA GLU A 22 5.34 3.11 -5.50
C GLU A 22 5.59 1.62 -5.80
N ALA A 23 6.22 1.31 -6.94
CA ALA A 23 6.55 -0.06 -7.30
C ALA A 23 7.49 -0.72 -6.28
N GLN A 24 8.31 0.07 -5.58
CA GLN A 24 9.22 -0.44 -4.56
C GLN A 24 8.50 -0.70 -3.24
N TYR A 25 7.52 0.13 -2.87
CA TYR A 25 6.63 -0.16 -1.74
C TYR A 25 5.81 -1.44 -1.97
N GLN A 26 5.27 -1.60 -3.18
CA GLN A 26 4.60 -2.82 -3.62
C GLN A 26 5.54 -4.05 -3.53
N ASP A 27 6.73 -3.99 -4.14
CA ASP A 27 7.72 -5.07 -4.10
C ASP A 27 8.06 -5.48 -2.65
N GLU A 28 8.29 -4.50 -1.76
CA GLU A 28 8.63 -4.77 -0.37
C GLU A 28 7.45 -5.27 0.46
N PHE A 29 6.24 -4.77 0.19
CA PHE A 29 5.02 -5.32 0.78
C PHE A 29 4.85 -6.78 0.41
N TYR A 30 4.92 -7.13 -0.88
CA TYR A 30 4.82 -8.51 -1.36
C TYR A 30 5.91 -9.41 -0.76
N ARG A 31 7.17 -8.94 -0.73
CA ARG A 31 8.29 -9.67 -0.12
C ARG A 31 8.06 -9.96 1.36
N ARG A 32 7.58 -8.97 2.13
CA ARG A 32 7.35 -9.15 3.57
C ARG A 32 6.09 -9.96 3.85
N PHE A 33 5.02 -9.78 3.06
CA PHE A 33 3.81 -10.58 3.14
C PHE A 33 4.12 -12.07 2.96
N THR A 34 4.82 -12.43 1.88
CA THR A 34 5.18 -13.83 1.60
C THR A 34 6.08 -14.45 2.67
N HIS A 35 6.92 -13.64 3.33
CA HIS A 35 7.72 -14.07 4.46
C HIS A 35 6.89 -14.33 5.72
N VAL A 36 5.95 -13.44 6.05
CA VAL A 36 5.12 -13.53 7.28
C VAL A 36 4.00 -14.54 7.14
N ALA A 37 3.27 -14.53 6.02
CA ALA A 37 2.15 -15.43 5.76
C ALA A 37 2.63 -16.87 5.47
N GLY A 38 3.88 -17.02 5.02
CA GLY A 38 4.48 -18.31 4.70
C GLY A 38 4.16 -18.78 3.27
N ARG A 39 4.78 -19.90 2.89
CA ARG A 39 4.62 -20.48 1.56
C ARG A 39 3.21 -21.04 1.39
N GLY A 40 2.57 -20.73 0.26
CA GLY A 40 1.28 -21.29 -0.13
C GLY A 40 0.08 -20.39 0.16
N VAL A 41 0.23 -19.30 0.91
CA VAL A 41 -0.84 -18.32 1.08
C VAL A 41 -1.00 -17.52 -0.23
N PRO A 42 -2.16 -17.59 -0.90
CA PRO A 42 -2.37 -16.91 -2.17
C PRO A 42 -2.52 -15.40 -1.95
N ILE A 43 -1.84 -14.64 -2.79
CA ILE A 43 -2.02 -13.19 -2.94
C ILE A 43 -1.92 -12.87 -4.43
N SER A 44 -2.89 -12.10 -4.93
CA SER A 44 -2.92 -11.64 -6.32
C SER A 44 -2.51 -10.18 -6.35
N SER A 45 -1.47 -9.84 -7.12
CA SER A 45 -1.15 -8.45 -7.43
C SER A 45 -2.06 -7.92 -8.54
N GLU A 46 -2.35 -6.62 -8.56
CA GLU A 46 -3.14 -5.94 -9.60
C GLU A 46 -4.47 -6.65 -9.89
N TRP A 47 -5.16 -7.08 -8.83
CA TRP A 47 -6.37 -7.88 -8.97
C TRP A 47 -7.54 -7.01 -9.43
N SER A 48 -8.27 -7.51 -10.42
CA SER A 48 -9.54 -6.93 -10.84
C SER A 48 -10.53 -8.02 -11.21
N ARG A 49 -11.80 -7.76 -10.93
CA ARG A 49 -12.91 -8.60 -11.39
C ARG A 49 -13.50 -8.13 -12.71
N THR A 50 -13.43 -6.83 -12.98
CA THR A 50 -14.05 -6.18 -14.14
C THR A 50 -12.96 -5.55 -15.01
N LYS A 51 -13.35 -4.87 -16.09
CA LYS A 51 -12.38 -4.09 -16.89
C LYS A 51 -12.02 -2.76 -16.24
N ASP A 52 -12.81 -2.33 -15.26
CA ASP A 52 -12.73 -1.00 -14.64
C ASP A 52 -12.34 -1.12 -13.18
N GLY A 53 -11.16 -0.60 -12.84
CA GLY A 53 -10.59 -0.65 -11.50
C GLY A 53 -9.69 -1.86 -11.29
N ARG A 54 -8.82 -1.77 -10.30
CA ARG A 54 -7.95 -2.84 -9.80
C ARG A 54 -7.46 -2.43 -8.42
N VAL A 55 -7.19 -3.41 -7.58
CA VAL A 55 -6.49 -3.20 -6.30
C VAL A 55 -5.07 -3.72 -6.42
N ASP A 56 -4.15 -3.11 -5.71
CA ASP A 56 -2.73 -3.49 -5.77
C ASP A 56 -2.54 -4.92 -5.30
N TYR A 57 -3.24 -5.32 -4.24
CA TYR A 57 -3.26 -6.70 -3.78
C TYR A 57 -4.65 -7.18 -3.35
N TYR A 58 -4.89 -8.47 -3.57
CA TYR A 58 -6.06 -9.19 -3.09
C TYR A 58 -5.63 -10.52 -2.47
N ILE A 59 -6.16 -10.83 -1.28
CA ILE A 59 -5.93 -12.09 -0.56
C ILE A 59 -7.20 -12.94 -0.67
N PRO A 60 -7.25 -13.93 -1.58
CA PRO A 60 -8.47 -14.68 -1.88
C PRO A 60 -9.05 -15.44 -0.70
N GLU A 61 -8.21 -16.00 0.18
CA GLU A 61 -8.69 -16.75 1.34
C GLU A 61 -9.44 -15.89 2.37
N LYS A 62 -9.28 -14.57 2.30
CA LYS A 62 -9.91 -13.61 3.21
C LYS A 62 -10.87 -12.66 2.50
N ASN A 63 -11.02 -12.77 1.17
CA ASN A 63 -11.69 -11.79 0.35
C ASN A 63 -11.22 -10.36 0.71
N TRP A 64 -9.91 -10.17 0.92
CA TRP A 64 -9.36 -8.95 1.52
C TRP A 64 -8.56 -8.15 0.50
N ALA A 65 -8.96 -6.90 0.27
CA ALA A 65 -8.29 -6.00 -0.67
C ALA A 65 -7.32 -5.04 0.02
N ILE A 66 -6.22 -4.73 -0.65
CA ILE A 66 -5.17 -3.85 -0.14
C ILE A 66 -4.77 -2.88 -1.26
N GLU A 67 -4.78 -1.59 -0.94
CA GLU A 67 -4.18 -0.56 -1.79
C GLU A 67 -3.02 0.13 -1.06
N LEU A 68 -1.97 0.42 -1.82
CA LEU A 68 -0.82 1.20 -1.41
C LEU A 68 -0.87 2.54 -2.15
N VAL A 69 -0.83 3.64 -1.41
CA VAL A 69 -0.72 4.98 -1.97
C VAL A 69 0.60 5.61 -1.53
N ARG A 70 1.16 6.52 -2.33
CA ARG A 70 2.46 7.14 -2.06
C ARG A 70 2.33 8.62 -1.74
N ASP A 71 3.13 9.09 -0.78
CA ASP A 71 3.33 10.51 -0.47
C ASP A 71 2.02 11.33 -0.34
N HIS A 72 0.98 10.70 0.21
CA HIS A 72 -0.36 11.27 0.39
C HIS A 72 -1.11 11.60 -0.91
N ASP A 73 -0.64 11.07 -2.04
CA ASP A 73 -1.22 11.28 -3.35
C ASP A 73 -2.59 10.61 -3.45
N GLU A 74 -3.59 11.38 -3.89
CA GLU A 74 -4.95 10.93 -4.18
C GLU A 74 -5.62 10.03 -3.10
N VAL A 75 -5.22 10.15 -1.82
CA VAL A 75 -5.73 9.31 -0.72
C VAL A 75 -7.27 9.33 -0.64
N ASP A 76 -7.89 10.50 -0.78
CA ASP A 76 -9.35 10.63 -0.81
C ASP A 76 -9.99 9.90 -1.99
N GLU A 77 -9.35 9.92 -3.16
CA GLU A 77 -9.85 9.22 -4.34
C GLU A 77 -9.84 7.72 -4.06
N HIS A 78 -8.73 7.20 -3.56
CA HIS A 78 -8.59 5.79 -3.20
C HIS A 78 -9.63 5.36 -2.14
N ILE A 79 -9.83 6.17 -1.09
CA ILE A 79 -10.91 5.94 -0.11
C ILE A 79 -12.28 5.91 -0.82
N SER A 80 -12.55 6.88 -1.69
CA SER A 80 -13.84 7.00 -2.39
C SER A 80 -14.16 5.79 -3.27
N ARG A 81 -13.14 5.09 -3.81
CA ARG A 81 -13.35 3.87 -4.62
C ARG A 81 -14.09 2.78 -3.85
N PHE A 82 -13.91 2.69 -2.54
CA PHE A 82 -14.58 1.70 -1.68
C PHE A 82 -15.90 2.20 -1.06
N LYS A 83 -16.24 3.48 -1.21
CA LYS A 83 -17.49 4.07 -0.69
C LYS A 83 -18.63 3.95 -1.69
N SER A 84 -19.86 4.21 -1.25
CA SER A 84 -21.03 4.12 -2.12
C SER A 84 -20.86 4.95 -3.40
N GLY A 85 -21.11 4.31 -4.56
CA GLY A 85 -20.87 4.90 -5.88
C GLY A 85 -19.41 4.81 -6.38
N GLY A 86 -18.48 4.34 -5.56
CA GLY A 86 -17.08 4.13 -5.92
C GLY A 86 -16.86 2.88 -6.77
N LYS A 87 -15.74 2.85 -7.52
CA LYS A 87 -15.40 1.78 -8.48
C LYS A 87 -15.33 0.38 -7.86
N HIS A 88 -14.90 0.28 -6.60
CA HIS A 88 -14.75 -0.99 -5.87
C HIS A 88 -15.97 -1.31 -4.99
N HIS A 89 -16.94 -0.39 -4.86
CA HIS A 89 -18.13 -0.60 -4.05
C HIS A 89 -18.98 -1.80 -4.48
N PRO A 90 -19.21 -2.05 -5.79
CA PRO A 90 -19.94 -3.24 -6.22
C PRO A 90 -19.29 -4.54 -5.73
N TRP A 91 -17.96 -4.58 -5.65
CA TRP A 91 -17.24 -5.76 -5.15
C TRP A 91 -17.49 -6.02 -3.66
N LEU A 92 -17.78 -4.97 -2.87
CA LEU A 92 -18.20 -5.09 -1.47
C LEU A 92 -19.66 -5.57 -1.37
N GLU A 93 -20.57 -5.01 -2.18
CA GLU A 93 -21.98 -5.40 -2.20
C GLU A 93 -22.17 -6.86 -2.61
N GLU A 94 -21.40 -7.32 -3.59
CA GLU A 94 -21.39 -8.71 -4.08
C GLU A 94 -20.58 -9.67 -3.18
N LYS A 95 -20.03 -9.19 -2.05
CA LYS A 95 -19.18 -9.96 -1.12
C LYS A 95 -17.97 -10.62 -1.77
N MET A 96 -17.46 -10.03 -2.84
CA MET A 96 -16.19 -10.44 -3.46
C MET A 96 -15.01 -9.88 -2.68
N ILE A 97 -15.20 -8.70 -2.10
CA ILE A 97 -14.33 -8.13 -1.08
C ILE A 97 -15.16 -8.07 0.19
N GLU A 98 -14.68 -8.71 1.26
CA GLU A 98 -15.31 -8.63 2.58
C GLU A 98 -14.73 -7.50 3.42
N ASP A 99 -13.45 -7.19 3.21
CA ASP A 99 -12.76 -6.12 3.91
C ASP A 99 -11.72 -5.45 3.00
N TRP A 100 -11.21 -4.29 3.40
CA TRP A 100 -10.13 -3.60 2.69
C TRP A 100 -9.30 -2.73 3.63
N ILE A 101 -8.09 -2.37 3.18
CA ILE A 101 -7.22 -1.41 3.84
C ILE A 101 -6.47 -0.59 2.80
N ILE A 102 -6.27 0.70 3.09
CA ILE A 102 -5.37 1.57 2.34
C ILE A 102 -4.16 1.85 3.23
N ILE A 103 -2.96 1.63 2.69
CA ILE A 103 -1.69 1.93 3.36
C ILE A 103 -1.04 3.09 2.62
N ASN A 104 -1.02 4.25 3.25
CA ASN A 104 -0.32 5.43 2.75
C ASN A 104 1.16 5.36 3.14
N CYS A 105 2.01 5.05 2.16
CA CYS A 105 3.46 5.00 2.26
C CYS A 105 4.06 6.38 1.99
N ALA A 106 4.75 6.97 2.95
CA ALA A 106 5.36 8.29 2.79
C ALA A 106 6.60 8.43 3.67
N THR A 107 7.34 9.53 3.54
CA THR A 107 8.48 9.87 4.42
C THR A 107 8.12 10.84 5.54
N SER A 108 6.87 11.30 5.58
CA SER A 108 6.30 12.13 6.64
C SER A 108 4.84 11.78 6.90
N LEU A 109 4.28 12.25 8.01
CA LEU A 109 2.84 12.21 8.25
C LEU A 109 2.11 13.23 7.35
N PRO A 110 0.86 12.95 6.94
CA PRO A 110 0.07 13.93 6.21
C PRO A 110 -0.28 15.12 7.11
N THR A 111 -0.31 16.31 6.54
CA THR A 111 -0.84 17.51 7.21
C THR A 111 -2.36 17.46 7.28
N LYS A 112 -2.99 16.92 6.24
CA LYS A 112 -4.43 16.69 6.15
C LYS A 112 -4.90 15.62 7.15
N GLU A 113 -6.09 15.82 7.70
CA GLU A 113 -6.80 14.80 8.50
C GLU A 113 -7.70 13.95 7.60
N PHE A 114 -7.74 12.65 7.87
CA PHE A 114 -8.61 11.70 7.19
C PHE A 114 -9.54 11.06 8.22
N SER A 115 -10.80 10.86 7.83
CA SER A 115 -11.81 10.25 8.71
C SER A 115 -11.99 8.74 8.49
N GLU A 116 -11.27 8.14 7.53
CA GLU A 116 -11.40 6.74 7.16
C GLU A 116 -10.65 5.81 8.13
N PRO A 117 -11.34 4.96 8.92
CA PRO A 117 -10.67 4.07 9.87
C PRO A 117 -9.81 2.98 9.22
N LYS A 118 -10.07 2.64 7.95
CA LYS A 118 -9.32 1.66 7.15
C LYS A 118 -8.10 2.27 6.44
N LEU A 119 -7.72 3.50 6.77
CA LEU A 119 -6.50 4.15 6.30
C LEU A 119 -5.40 4.06 7.37
N TRP A 120 -4.26 3.48 7.01
CA TRP A 120 -3.06 3.45 7.85
C TRP A 120 -1.93 4.23 7.17
N HIS A 121 -1.06 4.87 7.94
CA HIS A 121 0.10 5.60 7.42
C HIS A 121 1.39 4.85 7.76
N ALA A 122 2.07 4.34 6.73
CA ALA A 122 3.41 3.78 6.81
C ALA A 122 4.43 4.89 6.53
N VAL A 123 5.06 5.41 7.58
CA VAL A 123 6.01 6.52 7.49
C VAL A 123 7.44 5.97 7.58
N PHE A 124 8.18 6.07 6.48
CA PHE A 124 9.57 5.64 6.37
C PHE A 124 10.50 6.80 6.72
N ILE A 125 11.19 6.69 7.84
CA ILE A 125 12.11 7.73 8.33
C ILE A 125 13.55 7.21 8.35
N ASN A 126 14.48 8.10 8.69
CA ASN A 126 15.91 7.79 8.80
C ASN A 126 16.42 7.11 7.52
N ASP A 127 16.14 7.70 6.36
CA ASP A 127 16.49 7.18 5.04
C ASP A 127 16.01 5.72 4.86
N TYR A 128 14.71 5.51 5.03
CA TYR A 128 14.02 4.21 4.89
C TYR A 128 14.53 3.09 5.80
N SER A 129 15.17 3.42 6.91
CA SER A 129 15.70 2.44 7.86
C SER A 129 14.81 2.18 9.07
N GLU A 130 13.82 3.03 9.26
CA GLU A 130 12.80 2.86 10.28
C GLU A 130 11.43 3.07 9.64
N LEU A 131 10.50 2.17 9.96
CA LEU A 131 9.10 2.29 9.59
C LEU A 131 8.29 2.57 10.85
N GLN A 132 7.58 3.70 10.85
CA GLN A 132 6.60 4.05 11.85
C GLN A 132 5.21 3.90 11.25
N LEU A 133 4.36 3.11 11.90
CA LEU A 133 3.01 2.85 11.47
C LEU A 133 2.03 3.62 12.34
N TYR A 134 1.17 4.39 11.70
CA TYR A 134 0.14 5.19 12.37
C TYR A 134 -1.24 4.78 11.88
N ASN A 135 -2.25 4.89 12.75
CA ASN A 135 -3.64 4.77 12.33
C ASN A 135 -4.13 6.08 11.67
N TYR A 136 -5.38 6.11 11.20
CA TYR A 136 -6.01 7.27 10.56
C TYR A 136 -6.05 8.55 11.42
N GLN A 137 -6.00 8.40 12.76
CA GLN A 137 -5.95 9.51 13.72
C GLN A 137 -4.52 9.99 13.98
N LYS A 138 -3.54 9.49 13.22
CA LYS A 138 -2.10 9.75 13.40
C LYS A 138 -1.58 9.32 14.78
N ALA A 139 -2.24 8.36 15.43
CA ALA A 139 -1.72 7.73 16.62
C ALA A 139 -0.69 6.65 16.22
N LEU A 140 0.50 6.72 16.83
CA LEU A 140 1.58 5.75 16.57
C LEU A 140 1.16 4.37 17.08
N MET A 141 1.10 3.41 16.16
CA MET A 141 0.75 2.02 16.46
C MET A 141 1.99 1.17 16.74
N MET A 142 3.05 1.36 15.94
CA MET A 142 4.31 0.65 16.10
C MET A 142 5.45 1.37 15.39
N SER A 143 6.68 1.16 15.85
CA SER A 143 7.90 1.54 15.16
C SER A 143 8.80 0.30 15.02
N VAL A 144 9.37 0.10 13.85
CA VAL A 144 10.23 -1.04 13.52
C VAL A 144 11.47 -0.56 12.78
N HIS A 145 12.63 -1.00 13.26
CA HIS A 145 13.87 -0.88 12.50
C HIS A 145 13.87 -1.89 11.35
N LEU A 146 14.01 -1.39 10.14
CA LEU A 146 14.09 -2.21 8.94
C LEU A 146 15.52 -2.74 8.79
N HIS A 147 15.72 -3.99 9.21
CA HIS A 147 16.94 -4.74 8.89
C HIS A 147 16.88 -5.17 7.43
N ASN A 148 17.87 -4.73 6.66
CA ASN A 148 18.04 -5.00 5.24
C ASN A 148 18.52 -6.43 4.99
#